data_AF-Q7RCZ0-F1
#
_entry.id   AF-Q7RCZ0-F1
#
_cell.length_a   1.000
_cell.length_b   1.000
_cell.length_c   1.000
_cell.angle_alpha   90.00
_cell.angle_beta   90.00
_cell.angle_gamma   90.00
#
_symmetry.space_group_name_H-M   'P 1'
#
loop_
_entity.id
_entity.type
_entity.pdbx_description
1 polymer ?
#
loop_
_entity_poly.entity_id
_entity_poly.type
_entity_poly.pdbx_seq_one_letter_code
_entity_poly.pdbx_strand_id
1 'polypeptide(L)'
;MDERNDLLNINIEDLSKFYDAFNLLCIMYGRVAQNKKDDKLLNDAKDFVKKYQELNRYSNNTDVSSYRQILSSLSTNYDDLKIKCKNDQTLPEIPASIYALTSEDTSSSSIGNKLFTVLSIFGAIAFFLGISYKYSLFGFRKRAQKQYLREKIKNIKKKMNH
;
A
#
# COMPACT_ATOMS: atom_id res chain seq x y z
N MET A 1 -17.50 12.69 -5.91
CA MET A 1 -16.42 12.65 -6.91
C MET A 1 -15.34 11.76 -6.36
N ASP A 2 -14.91 10.81 -7.17
CA ASP A 2 -14.15 9.62 -6.80
C ASP A 2 -12.66 9.97 -6.74
N GLU A 3 -12.20 10.51 -5.61
CA GLU A 3 -10.83 11.06 -5.38
C GLU A 3 -9.70 10.08 -5.77
N ARG A 4 -10.01 8.78 -5.83
CA ARG A 4 -9.09 7.71 -6.23
C ARG A 4 -8.92 7.57 -7.75
N ASN A 5 -9.91 7.97 -8.56
CA ASN A 5 -9.80 7.88 -10.01
C ASN A 5 -8.84 8.92 -10.57
N ASP A 6 -8.74 10.09 -9.91
CA ASP A 6 -7.81 11.14 -10.33
C ASP A 6 -6.35 10.71 -10.05
N LEU A 7 -6.07 10.03 -8.93
CA LEU A 7 -4.74 9.53 -8.56
C LEU A 7 -4.12 8.56 -9.57
N LEU A 8 -4.94 7.83 -10.34
CA LEU A 8 -4.50 6.84 -11.33
C LEU A 8 -4.47 7.38 -12.76
N ASN A 9 -4.60 8.70 -12.94
CA ASN A 9 -4.46 9.35 -14.25
C ASN A 9 -2.99 9.48 -14.69
N ILE A 10 -2.25 8.37 -14.65
CA ILE A 10 -0.85 8.27 -15.07
C ILE A 10 -0.78 7.16 -16.12
N ASN A 11 0.02 7.37 -17.16
CA ASN A 11 0.20 6.36 -18.19
C ASN A 11 0.85 5.09 -17.58
N ILE A 12 0.62 3.94 -18.22
CA ILE A 12 1.09 2.65 -17.71
C ILE A 12 2.62 2.56 -17.64
N GLU A 13 3.32 3.30 -18.51
CA GLU A 13 4.78 3.31 -18.59
C GLU A 13 5.39 3.99 -17.35
N ASP A 14 4.90 5.16 -16.99
CA ASP A 14 5.33 5.92 -15.83
C ASP A 14 4.88 5.26 -14.54
N LEU A 15 3.69 4.65 -14.53
CA LEU A 15 3.24 3.82 -13.41
C LEU A 15 4.21 2.65 -13.15
N SER A 16 4.71 2.02 -14.20
CA SER A 16 5.73 0.96 -14.10
C SER A 16 7.03 1.49 -13.48
N LYS A 17 7.50 2.66 -13.91
CA LYS A 17 8.70 3.32 -13.34
C LYS A 17 8.50 3.69 -11.86
N PHE A 18 7.31 4.16 -11.48
CA PHE A 18 6.97 4.41 -10.08
C PHE A 18 6.96 3.13 -9.25
N TYR A 19 6.40 2.05 -9.79
CA TYR A 19 6.38 0.75 -9.12
C TYR A 19 7.79 0.23 -8.85
N ASP A 20 8.70 0.38 -9.80
CA ASP A 20 10.11 0.04 -9.61
C ASP A 20 10.75 0.78 -8.43
N ALA A 21 10.56 2.10 -8.37
CA ALA A 21 11.07 2.93 -7.28
C ALA A 21 10.43 2.56 -5.93
N PHE A 22 9.11 2.33 -5.93
CA PHE A 22 8.36 1.89 -4.75
C PHE A 22 8.82 0.51 -4.25
N ASN A 23 9.13 -0.42 -5.15
CA ASN A 23 9.62 -1.75 -4.80
C ASN A 23 10.98 -1.66 -4.09
N LEU A 24 11.90 -0.83 -4.58
CA LEU A 24 13.17 -0.57 -3.88
C LEU A 24 12.95 0.00 -2.47
N LEU A 25 12.01 0.94 -2.33
CA LEU A 25 11.65 1.50 -1.03
C LEU A 25 11.11 0.44 -0.06
N CYS A 26 10.25 -0.46 -0.54
CA CYS A 26 9.75 -1.60 0.23
C CYS A 26 10.88 -2.55 0.66
N ILE A 27 11.80 -2.87 -0.25
CA ILE A 27 12.97 -3.72 0.06
C ILE A 27 13.80 -3.10 1.18
N MET A 28 14.09 -1.79 1.10
CA MET A 28 14.80 -1.07 2.14
C MET A 28 14.06 -1.10 3.48
N TYR A 29 12.75 -0.83 3.49
CA TYR A 29 11.93 -0.94 4.71
C TYR A 29 11.98 -2.34 5.32
N GLY A 30 11.90 -3.39 4.50
CA GLY A 30 12.00 -4.78 4.95
C GLY A 30 13.36 -5.12 5.57
N ARG A 31 14.45 -4.58 5.01
CA ARG A 31 15.80 -4.73 5.58
C ARG A 31 15.94 -4.01 6.91
N VAL A 32 15.48 -2.77 6.99
CA VAL A 32 15.51 -1.96 8.22
C VAL A 32 14.72 -2.65 9.32
N ALA A 33 13.53 -3.19 9.03
CA ALA A 33 12.72 -3.94 9.99
C ALA A 33 13.41 -5.23 10.49
N GLN A 34 14.27 -5.84 9.67
CA GLN A 34 15.09 -6.99 10.04
C GLN A 34 16.42 -6.61 10.71
N ASN A 35 16.66 -5.32 10.99
CA ASN A 35 17.94 -4.79 11.47
C ASN A 35 19.13 -5.12 10.55
N LYS A 36 18.89 -5.33 9.26
CA LYS A 36 19.92 -5.59 8.25
C LYS A 36 20.35 -4.27 7.60
N LYS A 37 21.23 -3.55 8.28
CA LYS A 37 21.79 -2.26 7.83
C LYS A 37 23.17 -2.46 7.20
N ASP A 38 23.24 -3.33 6.19
CA ASP A 38 24.46 -3.71 5.48
C ASP A 38 24.68 -2.87 4.21
N ASP A 39 25.79 -3.08 3.50
CA ASP A 39 26.11 -2.37 2.25
C ASP A 39 25.01 -2.49 1.19
N LYS A 40 24.19 -3.54 1.26
CA LYS A 40 23.06 -3.73 0.36
C LYS A 40 21.97 -2.69 0.60
N LEU A 41 21.70 -2.28 1.85
CA LEU A 41 20.77 -1.19 2.14
C LEU A 41 21.25 0.12 1.48
N LEU A 42 22.55 0.40 1.56
CA LEU A 42 23.13 1.58 0.94
C LEU A 42 23.07 1.53 -0.59
N ASN A 43 23.31 0.37 -1.19
CA ASN A 43 23.20 0.18 -2.64
C ASN A 43 21.76 0.33 -3.12
N ASP A 44 20.80 -0.30 -2.45
CA ASP A 44 19.37 -0.17 -2.75
C ASP A 44 18.92 1.31 -2.64
N ALA A 45 19.47 2.04 -1.67
CA ALA A 45 19.21 3.47 -1.49
C ALA A 45 19.79 4.34 -2.62
N LYS A 46 20.99 4.03 -3.11
CA LYS A 46 21.58 4.72 -4.28
C LYS A 46 20.75 4.46 -5.54
N ASP A 47 20.32 3.22 -5.74
CA ASP A 47 19.47 2.85 -6.88
C ASP A 47 18.11 3.54 -6.81
N PHE A 48 17.52 3.64 -5.61
CA PHE A 48 16.31 4.40 -5.38
C PHE A 48 16.49 5.87 -5.74
N VAL A 49 17.54 6.53 -5.23
CA VAL A 49 17.80 7.95 -5.52
C VAL A 49 17.98 8.19 -7.02
N LYS A 50 18.67 7.28 -7.73
CA LYS A 50 18.83 7.36 -9.19
C LYS A 50 17.49 7.27 -9.91
N LYS A 51 16.67 6.25 -9.62
CA LYS A 51 15.33 6.11 -10.22
C LYS A 51 14.42 7.29 -9.88
N TYR A 52 14.49 7.81 -8.66
CA TYR A 52 13.73 8.98 -8.23
C TYR A 52 14.12 10.23 -9.06
N GLN A 53 15.40 10.45 -9.31
CA GLN A 53 15.84 11.57 -10.15
C GLN A 53 15.34 11.47 -11.59
N GLU A 54 15.31 10.26 -12.16
CA GLU A 54 14.76 10.01 -13.49
C GLU A 54 13.26 10.38 -13.55
N LEU A 55 12.48 9.96 -12.55
CA LEU A 55 11.07 10.32 -12.40
C LEU A 55 10.87 11.84 -12.19
N ASN A 56 11.70 12.46 -11.35
CA ASN A 56 11.57 13.86 -11.01
C ASN A 56 11.81 14.80 -12.20
N ARG A 57 12.80 14.48 -13.05
CA ARG A 57 13.05 15.22 -14.30
C ARG A 57 11.85 15.22 -15.25
N TYR A 58 11.07 14.14 -15.26
CA TYR A 58 9.87 14.02 -16.07
C TYR A 58 8.69 14.84 -15.50
N SER A 59 8.60 14.94 -14.17
CA SER A 59 7.55 15.71 -13.47
C SER A 59 7.55 17.21 -13.79
N ASN A 60 8.72 17.77 -14.13
CA ASN A 60 8.85 19.18 -14.52
C ASN A 60 8.21 19.47 -15.90
N ASN A 61 7.98 18.43 -16.71
CA ASN A 61 7.46 18.56 -18.07
C ASN A 61 5.98 18.17 -18.19
N THR A 62 5.36 17.69 -17.11
CA THR A 62 3.99 17.18 -17.10
C THR A 62 3.16 17.86 -16.01
N ASP A 63 2.06 18.49 -16.41
CA ASP A 63 1.13 19.19 -15.50
C ASP A 63 0.09 18.22 -14.91
N VAL A 64 0.53 16.99 -14.57
CA VAL A 64 -0.35 15.95 -14.03
C VAL A 64 -0.24 15.97 -12.50
N SER A 65 -1.30 16.47 -11.85
CA SER A 65 -1.39 16.56 -10.40
C SER A 65 -1.06 15.23 -9.70
N SER A 66 -1.54 14.13 -10.25
CA SER A 66 -1.35 12.76 -9.72
C SER A 66 0.10 12.31 -9.77
N TYR A 67 0.85 12.64 -10.83
CA TYR A 67 2.27 12.31 -10.95
C TYR A 67 3.08 12.95 -9.82
N ARG A 68 2.85 14.25 -9.58
CA ARG A 68 3.51 15.01 -8.50
C ARG A 68 3.14 14.48 -7.12
N GLN A 69 1.89 14.07 -6.92
CA GLN A 69 1.44 13.47 -5.65
C GLN A 69 2.14 12.14 -5.35
N ILE A 70 2.27 11.25 -6.33
CA ILE A 70 2.99 9.97 -6.16
C ILE A 70 4.48 10.23 -5.89
N LEU A 71 5.09 11.14 -6.66
CA LEU A 71 6.50 11.50 -6.50
C LEU A 71 6.77 12.10 -5.11
N SER A 72 5.92 13.01 -4.64
CA SER A 72 5.99 13.59 -3.29
C SER A 72 5.84 12.52 -2.20
N SER A 73 4.92 11.57 -2.40
CA SER A 73 4.71 10.44 -1.49
C SER A 73 5.95 9.55 -1.38
N LEU A 74 6.61 9.22 -2.51
CA LEU A 74 7.85 8.45 -2.51
C LEU A 74 8.99 9.17 -1.77
N SER A 75 9.14 10.48 -2.00
CA SER A 75 10.16 11.29 -1.31
C SER A 75 9.94 11.29 0.20
N THR A 76 8.70 11.57 0.62
CA THR A 76 8.32 11.63 2.04
C THR A 76 8.59 10.30 2.74
N ASN A 77 8.20 9.18 2.12
CA ASN A 77 8.42 7.86 2.71
C ASN A 77 9.91 7.48 2.77
N TYR A 78 10.73 7.97 1.83
CA TYR A 78 12.18 7.78 1.87
C TYR A 78 12.86 8.61 2.96
N ASP A 79 12.44 9.86 3.16
CA ASP A 79 12.94 10.68 4.26
C ASP A 79 12.55 10.11 5.63
N ASP A 80 11.34 9.57 5.77
CA ASP A 80 10.92 8.82 6.96
C ASP A 80 11.81 7.59 7.21
N LEU A 81 12.17 6.86 6.15
CA LEU A 81 13.08 5.73 6.23
C LEU A 81 14.48 6.18 6.67
N LYS A 82 14.98 7.29 6.12
CA LYS A 82 16.25 7.89 6.51
C LYS A 82 16.26 8.24 7.99
N ILE A 83 15.20 8.87 8.50
CA ILE A 83 15.07 9.20 9.93
C ILE A 83 15.16 7.94 10.79
N LYS A 84 14.52 6.83 10.39
CA LYS A 84 14.64 5.53 11.07
C LYS A 84 16.04 4.94 11.01
N CYS A 85 16.86 5.32 10.02
CA CYS A 85 18.24 4.85 9.85
C CYS A 85 19.30 5.74 10.53
N LYS A 86 18.98 7.01 10.85
CA LYS A 86 19.93 8.03 11.35
C LYS A 86 20.73 7.64 12.60
N ASN A 87 20.33 6.61 13.35
CA ASN A 87 21.09 6.13 14.48
C ASN A 87 22.32 5.29 14.10
N ASP A 88 22.39 4.74 12.87
CA ASP A 88 23.38 3.71 12.51
C ASP A 88 24.05 3.89 11.13
N GLN A 89 23.41 4.54 10.14
CA GLN A 89 23.96 4.63 8.77
C GLN A 89 23.44 5.86 7.98
N THR A 90 24.34 6.59 7.33
CA THR A 90 23.98 7.74 6.47
C THR A 90 23.58 7.25 5.08
N LEU A 91 22.29 7.32 4.76
CA LEU A 91 21.77 7.05 3.42
C LEU A 91 21.89 8.28 2.51
N PRO A 92 22.00 8.10 1.18
CA PRO A 92 22.14 9.19 0.23
C PRO A 92 20.94 10.15 0.26
N GLU A 93 21.21 11.42 -0.01
CA GLU A 93 20.16 12.42 -0.12
C GLU A 93 19.58 12.46 -1.53
N ILE A 94 18.28 12.74 -1.62
CA ILE A 94 17.67 13.16 -2.88
C ILE A 94 18.15 14.61 -3.11
N PRO A 95 18.89 14.91 -4.18
CA PRO A 95 19.39 16.27 -4.41
C PRO A 95 18.22 17.25 -4.55
N ALA A 96 18.28 18.33 -3.78
CA ALA A 96 17.19 19.29 -3.55
C ALA A 96 16.80 20.17 -4.76
N SER A 97 17.29 19.89 -5.96
CA SER A 97 17.21 20.81 -7.09
C SER A 97 15.82 20.89 -7.77
N ILE A 98 14.70 20.65 -7.08
CA ILE A 98 13.32 20.86 -7.61
C ILE A 98 12.33 21.33 -6.50
N TYR A 99 12.70 21.43 -5.22
CA TYR A 99 11.76 21.85 -4.16
C TYR A 99 11.49 23.38 -4.10
N ALA A 100 12.25 24.19 -4.85
CA ALA A 100 12.16 25.65 -4.79
C ALA A 100 10.95 26.26 -5.54
N LEU A 101 10.15 25.46 -6.26
CA LEU A 101 9.05 25.99 -7.09
C LEU A 101 7.62 25.66 -6.59
N THR A 102 7.45 24.88 -5.53
CA THR A 102 6.11 24.46 -5.06
C THR A 102 5.89 24.63 -3.55
N SER A 103 6.77 25.36 -2.86
CA SER A 103 6.65 25.64 -1.42
C SER A 103 6.10 27.05 -1.12
N GLU A 104 5.27 27.57 -2.01
CA GLU A 104 4.32 28.61 -1.63
C GLU A 104 3.01 27.93 -1.25
N ASP A 105 2.71 28.03 0.04
CA ASP A 105 1.45 27.69 0.71
C ASP A 105 0.98 26.21 0.72
N THR A 106 1.28 25.51 1.81
CA THR A 106 0.25 25.24 2.84
C THR A 106 0.92 24.76 4.12
N SER A 107 0.84 25.64 5.10
CA SER A 107 1.18 25.51 6.51
C SER A 107 0.58 24.28 7.22
N SER A 108 1.40 23.65 8.07
CA SER A 108 1.08 22.97 9.34
C SER A 108 -0.22 22.14 9.46
N SER A 109 -0.09 20.82 9.61
CA SER A 109 -1.11 20.02 10.33
C SER A 109 -0.48 18.74 10.88
N SER A 110 -0.13 18.73 12.17
CA SER A 110 -0.95 18.31 13.32
C SER A 110 -1.15 16.79 13.40
N ILE A 111 -0.61 16.23 14.49
CA ILE A 111 -0.66 14.83 14.93
C ILE A 111 -2.08 14.22 14.90
N GLY A 112 -3.14 15.02 14.86
CA GLY A 112 -4.55 14.58 14.79
C GLY A 112 -4.90 13.74 13.56
N ASN A 113 -4.22 13.95 12.43
CA ASN A 113 -4.57 13.29 11.17
C ASN A 113 -4.18 11.80 11.17
N LYS A 114 -3.16 11.44 11.96
CA LYS A 114 -2.59 10.09 12.03
C LYS A 114 -3.50 9.10 12.78
N LEU A 115 -4.19 9.58 13.82
CA LEU A 115 -5.15 8.78 14.58
C LEU A 115 -6.42 8.49 13.77
N PHE A 116 -6.86 9.45 12.96
CA PHE A 116 -8.03 9.28 12.09
C PHE A 116 -7.78 8.22 11.02
N THR A 117 -6.60 8.20 10.40
CA THR A 117 -6.20 7.18 9.41
C THR A 117 -6.22 5.77 10.02
N VAL A 118 -5.64 5.60 11.22
CA VAL A 118 -5.60 4.30 11.89
C VAL A 118 -7.01 3.81 12.24
N LEU A 119 -7.88 4.68 12.75
CA LEU A 119 -9.26 4.34 13.10
C LEU A 119 -10.10 3.97 11.87
N SER A 120 -9.86 4.64 10.74
CA SER A 120 -10.52 4.34 9.46
C SER A 120 -10.20 2.92 8.94
N ILE A 121 -8.94 2.48 9.08
CA ILE A 121 -8.51 1.14 8.67
C ILE A 121 -9.23 0.06 9.49
N PHE A 122 -9.36 0.24 10.81
CA PHE A 122 -10.09 -0.70 11.66
C PHE A 122 -11.58 -0.79 11.27
N GLY A 123 -12.21 0.35 10.93
CA GLY A 123 -13.59 0.38 10.45
C GLY A 123 -13.79 -0.41 9.15
N ALA A 124 -12.88 -0.23 8.19
CA ALA A 124 -12.92 -0.96 6.92
C ALA A 124 -12.78 -2.48 7.12
N ILE A 125 -11.83 -2.91 7.95
CA ILE A 125 -11.60 -4.34 8.25
C ILE A 125 -12.84 -4.95 8.90
N ALA A 126 -13.42 -4.29 9.90
CA ALA A 126 -14.62 -4.77 10.59
C ALA A 126 -15.82 -4.90 9.62
N PHE A 127 -15.99 -3.96 8.70
CA PHE A 127 -17.05 -4.00 7.69
C PHE A 127 -16.90 -5.20 6.73
N PHE A 128 -15.71 -5.43 6.19
CA PHE A 128 -15.44 -6.58 5.32
C PHE A 128 -15.60 -7.91 6.04
N LEU A 129 -15.14 -8.01 7.30
CA LEU A 129 -15.33 -9.20 8.14
C LEU A 129 -16.82 -9.45 8.43
N GLY A 130 -17.61 -8.40 8.69
CA GLY A 130 -19.06 -8.53 8.90
C GLY A 130 -19.80 -9.08 7.68
N ILE A 131 -19.47 -8.59 6.48
CA ILE A 131 -20.06 -9.10 5.22
C ILE A 131 -19.65 -10.54 4.99
N SER A 132 -18.36 -10.86 5.07
CA SER A 132 -17.86 -12.22 4.83
C SER A 132 -18.38 -13.22 5.88
N TYR A 133 -18.54 -12.82 7.14
CA TYR A 133 -19.17 -13.62 8.18
C TYR A 133 -20.63 -13.97 7.85
N LYS A 134 -21.44 -13.00 7.41
CA LYS A 134 -22.84 -13.23 7.02
C LYS A 134 -22.96 -14.24 5.87
N TYR A 135 -22.13 -14.11 4.83
CA TYR A 135 -22.10 -15.05 3.70
C TYR A 135 -21.63 -16.45 4.12
N SER A 136 -20.62 -16.55 4.99
CA SER A 136 -20.12 -17.82 5.51
C SER A 136 -21.16 -18.55 6.36
N LEU A 137 -21.84 -17.84 7.27
CA LEU A 137 -22.90 -18.39 8.12
C LEU A 137 -24.09 -18.89 7.29
N PHE A 138 -24.45 -18.17 6.22
CA PHE A 138 -25.47 -18.61 5.28
C PHE A 138 -25.05 -19.87 4.51
N GLY A 139 -23.79 -19.97 4.08
CA GLY A 139 -23.23 -21.16 3.46
C GLY A 139 -23.26 -22.39 4.37
N PHE A 140 -22.89 -22.22 5.65
CA PHE A 140 -22.91 -23.30 6.64
C PHE A 140 -24.32 -23.84 6.86
N ARG A 141 -25.32 -22.97 7.01
CA ARG A 141 -26.74 -23.36 7.14
C ARG A 141 -27.23 -24.19 5.95
N LYS A 142 -26.89 -23.76 4.72
CA LYS A 142 -27.28 -24.48 3.49
C LYS A 142 -26.61 -25.86 3.39
N ARG A 143 -25.36 -25.98 3.84
CA ARG A 143 -24.65 -27.27 3.88
C ARG A 143 -25.28 -28.25 4.88
N ALA A 144 -25.65 -27.77 6.07
CA ALA A 144 -26.31 -28.57 7.09
C ALA A 144 -27.68 -29.11 6.60
N GLN A 145 -28.50 -28.26 5.98
CA GLN A 145 -29.79 -28.69 5.39
C GLN A 145 -29.60 -29.74 4.28
N LYS A 146 -28.60 -29.56 3.42
CA LYS A 146 -28.28 -30.52 2.36
C LYS A 146 -27.82 -31.87 2.91
N GLN A 147 -27.05 -31.89 4.00
CA GLN A 147 -26.66 -33.12 4.68
C GLN A 147 -27.87 -33.82 5.32
N TYR A 148 -28.74 -33.06 6.01
CA TYR A 148 -29.96 -33.59 6.60
C TYR A 148 -30.88 -34.28 5.56
N LEU A 149 -31.07 -33.65 4.39
CA LEU A 149 -31.85 -34.24 3.30
C LEU A 149 -31.22 -35.53 2.74
N ARG A 150 -29.89 -35.58 2.60
CA ARG A 150 -29.16 -36.77 2.14
C ARG A 150 -29.32 -37.95 3.10
N GLU A 151 -29.19 -37.70 4.40
CA GLU A 151 -29.39 -38.73 5.43
C GLU A 151 -30.84 -39.24 5.46
N LYS A 152 -31.82 -38.35 5.29
CA LYS A 152 -33.24 -38.75 5.15
C LYS A 152 -33.47 -39.70 3.98
N ILE A 153 -32.96 -39.38 2.80
CA ILE A 153 -33.10 -40.22 1.60
C ILE A 153 -32.42 -41.58 1.80
N LYS A 154 -31.22 -41.59 2.41
CA LYS A 154 -30.48 -42.83 2.72
C LYS A 154 -31.24 -43.74 3.68
N ASN A 155 -31.88 -43.17 4.70
CA ASN A 155 -32.69 -43.91 5.66
C ASN A 155 -33.95 -44.52 5.03
N ILE A 156 -34.62 -43.78 4.11
CA ILE A 156 -35.77 -44.30 3.35
C ILE A 156 -35.33 -45.48 2.46
N LYS A 157 -34.24 -45.33 1.72
CA LYS A 157 -33.69 -46.40 0.87
C LYS A 157 -33.34 -47.66 1.67
N LYS A 158 -32.80 -47.51 2.88
CA LYS A 158 -32.50 -48.65 3.77
C LYS A 158 -33.76 -49.40 4.21
N LYS A 159 -34.88 -48.71 4.41
CA LYS A 159 -36.17 -49.33 4.77
C LYS A 159 -36.87 -50.04 3.61
N MET A 160 -36.58 -49.68 2.36
CA MET A 160 -37.19 -50.32 1.18
C MET A 160 -36.47 -51.62 0.75
N ASN A 161 -35.22 -51.78 1.14
CA ASN A 161 -34.39 -52.94 0.80
C ASN A 161 -34.51 -54.09 1.83
N HIS A 162 -35.44 -53.97 2.77
CA HIS A 162 -35.74 -54.94 3.82
C HIS A 162 -37.24 -55.17 3.85
#